data_AF-A0A4Z1L4P6-F1
#
_entry.id   AF-A0A4Z1L4P6-F1
#
_cell.length_a   1.000
_cell.length_b   1.000
_cell.length_c   1.000
_cell.angle_alpha   90.00
_cell.angle_beta   90.00
_cell.angle_gamma   90.00
#
_symmetry.space_group_name_H-M   'P 1'
#
loop_
_entity.id
_entity.type
_entity.pdbx_description
1 polymer ?
#
loop_
_entity_poly.entity_id
_entity_poly.type
_entity_poly.pdbx_seq_one_letter_code
_entity_poly.pdbx_strand_id
1 'polypeptide(L)'
;MTEEELKVAEASNEVAQKEEEEEEEEEEEEEEEEDDYMNMIISEPVKPRQKETYTQRRQRIQRESEARSRTKSKAEIAAEENAAREEALSKSMLEAPENAKSKGLKMMAKMGFKPGVTLGAKDNVGARLEPVGVTIKEGKGGIGLDEEKKRKFREEVEREGKRVKAEEGEYRERVRKEREDARLEGMVGAAMRVAERIHGEREEGELENAVENASEGSGETKDELKRKVSTKPLKQINILWRGLVRKREEKERDRRMRYDLQQSLSRLPTYDDADEDKDDKRALGKDRIQHTLVEDLEEEDPELDAFNLLEPAERLQKIVEHLRSQYNYCFFCKYTYPDDSMDGCPGLTEEDHD
;
A
#
# COMPACT_ATOMS: atom_id res chain seq x y z
N MET A 1 -4.29 61.84 67.97
CA MET A 1 -4.15 61.15 66.68
C MET A 1 -5.54 60.95 66.14
N THR A 2 -5.87 61.69 65.09
CA THR A 2 -7.24 61.77 64.55
C THR A 2 -7.54 60.56 63.65
N GLU A 3 -8.81 60.23 63.48
CA GLU A 3 -9.27 59.09 62.65
C GLU A 3 -8.80 59.18 61.17
N GLU A 4 -8.41 60.36 60.71
CA GLU A 4 -7.81 60.58 59.40
C GLU A 4 -6.34 60.12 59.32
N GLU A 5 -5.58 60.20 60.42
CA GLU A 5 -4.18 59.74 60.45
C GLU A 5 -4.07 58.21 60.47
N LEU A 6 -5.08 57.51 61.03
CA LEU A 6 -5.14 56.04 61.03
C LEU A 6 -5.53 55.47 59.67
N LYS A 7 -6.46 56.11 58.94
CA LYS A 7 -6.84 55.67 57.59
C LYS A 7 -5.76 55.92 56.55
N VAL A 8 -4.98 56.99 56.70
CA VAL A 8 -3.81 57.22 55.83
C VAL A 8 -2.72 56.20 56.14
N ALA A 9 -2.53 55.80 57.40
CA ALA A 9 -1.58 54.76 57.77
C ALA A 9 -2.00 53.36 57.27
N GLU A 10 -3.29 53.00 57.34
CA GLU A 10 -3.80 51.73 56.79
C GLU A 10 -3.73 51.69 55.26
N ALA A 11 -4.08 52.78 54.57
CA ALA A 11 -3.98 52.84 53.11
C ALA A 11 -2.51 52.82 52.62
N SER A 12 -1.59 53.43 53.37
CA SER A 12 -0.15 53.35 53.08
C SER A 12 0.39 51.92 53.24
N ASN A 13 -0.15 51.17 54.21
CA ASN A 13 0.27 49.81 54.50
C ASN A 13 -0.34 48.80 53.53
N GLU A 14 -1.58 49.01 53.06
CA GLU A 14 -2.21 48.20 52.01
C GLU A 14 -1.57 48.42 50.63
N VAL A 15 -1.06 49.63 50.33
CA VAL A 15 -0.32 49.90 49.09
C VAL A 15 1.08 49.30 49.15
N ALA A 16 1.77 49.41 50.28
CA ALA A 16 3.06 48.76 50.48
C ALA A 16 2.97 47.22 50.43
N GLN A 17 1.91 46.63 50.99
CA GLN A 17 1.65 45.19 50.92
C GLN A 17 1.31 44.70 49.51
N LYS A 18 0.69 45.55 48.68
CA LYS A 18 0.42 45.22 47.27
C LYS A 18 1.63 45.36 46.37
N GLU A 19 2.49 46.34 46.64
CA GLU A 19 3.76 46.49 45.92
C GLU A 19 4.74 45.36 46.31
N GLU A 20 4.73 44.89 47.56
CA GLU A 20 5.49 43.70 47.98
C GLU A 20 4.89 42.38 47.40
N GLU A 21 3.56 42.24 47.29
CA GLU A 21 2.95 41.06 46.64
C GLU A 21 3.15 41.05 45.11
N GLU A 22 3.17 42.20 44.43
CA GLU A 22 3.49 42.28 42.99
C GLU A 22 5.00 42.06 42.71
N GLU A 23 5.91 42.51 43.59
CA GLU A 23 7.34 42.18 43.48
C GLU A 23 7.63 40.70 43.79
N GLU A 24 6.92 40.06 44.73
CA GLU A 24 7.03 38.61 44.99
C GLU A 24 6.43 37.76 43.84
N GLU A 25 5.34 38.18 43.19
CA GLU A 25 4.78 37.49 42.01
C GLU A 25 5.67 37.65 40.75
N GLU A 26 6.31 38.81 40.55
CA GLU A 26 7.29 38.99 39.45
C GLU A 26 8.60 38.21 39.72
N GLU A 27 9.08 38.11 40.96
CA GLU A 27 10.22 37.26 41.32
C GLU A 27 9.91 35.75 41.18
N GLU A 28 8.69 35.29 41.48
CA GLU A 28 8.28 33.88 41.27
C GLU A 28 8.12 33.52 39.78
N GLU A 29 7.62 34.43 38.93
CA GLU A 29 7.57 34.20 37.47
C GLU A 29 8.96 34.22 36.81
N GLU A 30 9.87 35.09 37.28
CA GLU A 30 11.27 35.09 36.83
C GLU A 30 12.03 33.83 37.32
N GLU A 31 11.77 33.33 38.54
CA GLU A 31 12.34 32.05 39.02
C GLU A 31 11.80 30.84 38.22
N GLU A 32 10.53 30.82 37.81
CA GLU A 32 9.98 29.74 36.96
C GLU A 32 10.54 29.76 35.52
N GLU A 33 10.79 30.95 34.93
CA GLU A 33 11.44 31.08 33.62
C GLU A 33 12.96 30.79 33.68
N GLU A 34 13.64 31.12 34.79
CA GLU A 34 15.06 30.82 35.01
C GLU A 34 15.31 29.34 35.37
N ASP A 35 14.38 28.66 36.03
CA ASP A 35 14.50 27.22 36.34
C ASP A 35 14.32 26.34 35.09
N ASP A 36 13.50 26.72 34.10
CA ASP A 36 13.44 26.02 32.81
C ASP A 36 14.66 26.35 31.91
N TYR A 37 15.38 27.43 32.22
CA TYR A 37 16.65 27.81 31.57
C TYR A 37 17.88 27.15 32.22
N MET A 38 17.83 26.81 33.51
CA MET A 38 18.95 26.18 34.24
C MET A 38 18.79 24.68 34.50
N ASN A 39 17.63 24.08 34.22
CA ASN A 39 17.42 22.63 34.36
C ASN A 39 17.68 21.83 33.07
N MET A 40 18.63 22.27 32.25
CA MET A 40 19.26 21.42 31.23
C MET A 40 20.26 20.46 31.89
N ILE A 41 19.77 19.57 32.75
CA ILE A 41 20.53 18.40 33.18
C ILE A 41 20.73 17.51 31.95
N ILE A 42 21.89 17.66 31.32
CA ILE A 42 22.39 16.69 30.35
C ILE A 42 22.68 15.42 31.14
N SER A 43 21.67 14.56 31.26
CA SER A 43 21.91 13.16 31.62
C SER A 43 22.85 12.59 30.57
N GLU A 44 24.08 12.27 30.97
CA GLU A 44 25.03 11.57 30.13
C GLU A 44 24.32 10.36 29.52
N PRO A 45 24.23 10.25 28.18
CA PRO A 45 23.49 9.16 27.56
C PRO A 45 24.28 7.87 27.78
N VAL A 46 23.89 7.09 28.81
CA VAL A 46 24.49 5.79 29.14
C VAL A 46 24.25 4.74 28.04
N LYS A 47 23.59 5.09 26.93
CA LYS A 47 23.53 4.28 25.71
C LYS A 47 23.56 5.21 24.48
N PRO A 48 24.47 5.01 23.52
CA PRO A 48 24.41 5.74 22.26
C PRO A 48 23.08 5.38 21.57
N ARG A 49 22.17 6.35 21.46
CA ARG A 49 20.96 6.21 20.62
C ARG A 49 21.45 5.97 19.20
N GLN A 50 21.17 4.78 18.66
CA GLN A 50 21.41 4.53 17.24
C GLN A 50 20.68 5.62 16.46
N LYS A 51 21.42 6.36 15.63
CA LYS A 51 20.83 7.43 14.82
C LYS A 51 19.85 6.78 13.86
N GLU A 52 18.56 6.90 14.15
CA GLU A 52 17.51 6.47 13.24
C GLU A 52 17.76 7.10 11.88
N THR A 53 17.58 6.30 10.84
CA THR A 53 17.61 6.84 9.47
C THR A 53 16.49 7.85 9.30
N TYR A 54 16.67 8.82 8.40
CA TYR A 54 15.68 9.88 8.15
C TYR A 54 14.27 9.31 7.85
N THR A 55 14.20 8.18 7.15
CA THR A 55 12.97 7.48 6.81
C THR A 55 12.28 6.88 8.05
N GLN A 56 13.04 6.25 8.96
CA GLN A 56 12.51 5.72 10.22
C GLN A 56 11.99 6.84 11.13
N ARG A 57 12.72 7.95 11.22
CA ARG A 57 12.30 9.11 12.01
C ARG A 57 10.98 9.70 11.49
N ARG A 58 10.84 9.81 10.16
CA ARG A 58 9.61 10.31 9.52
C ARG A 58 8.42 9.39 9.77
N GLN A 59 8.62 8.08 9.70
CA GLN A 59 7.56 7.10 10.00
C GLN A 59 7.12 7.14 11.47
N ARG A 60 8.05 7.35 12.41
CA ARG A 60 7.72 7.49 13.83
C ARG A 60 6.88 8.72 14.10
N ILE A 61 7.30 9.88 13.57
CA ILE A 61 6.55 11.15 13.72
C ILE A 61 5.17 11.02 13.08
N GLN A 62 5.07 10.39 11.91
CA GLN A 62 3.79 10.15 11.26
C GLN A 62 2.89 9.27 12.13
N ARG A 63 3.37 8.13 12.64
CA ARG A 63 2.60 7.24 13.51
C ARG A 63 2.18 7.90 14.82
N GLU A 64 3.05 8.72 15.39
CA GLU A 64 2.77 9.49 16.60
C GLU A 64 1.73 10.59 16.32
N SER A 65 1.81 11.25 15.17
CA SER A 65 0.81 12.24 14.75
C SER A 65 -0.54 11.59 14.44
N GLU A 66 -0.55 10.38 13.86
CA GLU A 66 -1.76 9.59 13.62
C GLU A 66 -2.38 9.11 14.95
N ALA A 67 -1.55 8.72 15.92
CA ALA A 67 -2.03 8.35 17.26
C ALA A 67 -2.59 9.54 18.05
N ARG A 68 -1.95 10.72 17.95
CA ARG A 68 -2.41 11.96 18.60
C ARG A 68 -3.64 12.57 17.93
N SER A 69 -3.74 12.47 16.60
CA SER A 69 -4.87 13.01 15.84
C SER A 69 -6.09 12.10 15.82
N ARG A 70 -5.94 10.83 16.21
CA ARG A 70 -7.06 9.92 16.37
C ARG A 70 -7.87 10.29 17.61
N THR A 71 -8.97 11.00 17.40
CA THR A 71 -10.02 11.13 18.40
C THR A 71 -10.69 9.78 18.60
N LYS A 72 -10.87 9.37 19.86
CA LYS A 72 -11.59 8.14 20.19
C LYS A 72 -13.02 8.26 19.66
N SER A 73 -13.49 7.21 18.99
CA SER A 73 -14.86 7.17 18.51
C SER A 73 -15.85 7.10 19.69
N LYS A 74 -17.09 7.52 19.47
CA LYS A 74 -18.15 7.45 20.50
C LYS A 74 -18.33 6.03 21.07
N ALA A 75 -18.10 5.00 20.27
CA ALA A 75 -18.17 3.60 20.70
C ALA A 75 -16.97 3.21 21.57
N GLU A 76 -15.77 3.70 21.26
CA GLU A 76 -14.57 3.47 22.07
C GLU A 76 -14.69 4.15 23.44
N ILE A 77 -15.21 5.39 23.49
CA ILE A 77 -15.45 6.11 24.75
C ILE A 77 -16.46 5.37 25.63
N ALA A 78 -17.58 4.91 25.06
CA ALA A 78 -18.58 4.15 25.80
C ALA A 78 -18.03 2.81 26.34
N ALA A 79 -17.14 2.16 25.59
CA ALA A 79 -16.47 0.93 26.05
C ALA A 79 -15.50 1.20 27.21
N GLU A 80 -14.74 2.30 27.14
CA GLU A 80 -13.85 2.72 28.22
C GLU A 80 -14.62 3.14 29.49
N GLU A 81 -15.74 3.86 29.35
CA GLU A 81 -16.62 4.21 30.48
C GLU A 81 -17.21 2.96 31.14
N ASN A 82 -17.62 1.97 30.35
CA ASN A 82 -18.10 0.69 30.86
C ASN A 82 -17.00 -0.10 31.56
N ALA A 83 -15.79 -0.16 30.99
CA ALA A 83 -14.65 -0.80 31.62
C ALA A 83 -14.28 -0.12 32.95
N ALA A 84 -14.22 1.21 32.98
CA ALA A 84 -13.98 1.97 34.22
C ALA A 84 -15.08 1.73 35.25
N ARG A 85 -16.35 1.58 34.83
CA ARG A 85 -17.46 1.23 35.70
C ARG A 85 -17.32 -0.20 36.25
N GLU A 86 -16.92 -1.17 35.43
CA GLU A 86 -16.69 -2.56 35.87
C GLU A 86 -15.47 -2.68 36.80
N GLU A 87 -14.40 -1.93 36.52
CA GLU A 87 -13.22 -1.82 37.39
C GLU A 87 -13.58 -1.18 38.73
N ALA A 88 -14.39 -0.11 38.72
CA ALA A 88 -14.88 0.52 39.95
C ALA A 88 -15.84 -0.37 40.74
N LEU A 89 -16.67 -1.17 40.07
CA LEU A 89 -17.56 -2.13 40.71
C LEU A 89 -16.81 -3.35 41.26
N SER A 90 -15.73 -3.77 40.60
CA SER A 90 -14.88 -4.89 41.06
C SER A 90 -13.90 -4.48 42.15
N LYS A 91 -13.52 -3.20 42.24
CA LYS A 91 -12.70 -2.68 43.33
C LYS A 91 -13.53 -2.50 44.60
N SER A 92 -13.30 -3.37 45.57
CA SER A 92 -13.91 -3.29 46.90
C SER A 92 -13.65 -1.93 47.55
N MET A 93 -14.71 -1.14 47.76
CA MET A 93 -14.65 0.18 48.41
C MET A 93 -14.05 0.14 49.83
N LEU A 94 -13.97 -1.02 50.47
CA LEU A 94 -13.39 -1.20 51.80
C LEU A 94 -11.86 -1.30 51.80
N GLU A 95 -11.22 -1.57 50.66
CA GLU A 95 -9.77 -1.77 50.55
C GLU A 95 -9.01 -0.47 50.21
N ALA A 96 -9.70 0.56 49.73
CA ALA A 96 -9.08 1.84 49.40
C ALA A 96 -8.73 2.63 50.68
N PRO A 97 -7.48 3.15 50.82
CA PRO A 97 -7.01 3.84 52.01
C PRO A 97 -7.75 5.16 52.30
N GLU A 98 -8.37 5.75 51.28
CA GLU A 98 -9.19 6.97 51.42
C GLU A 98 -10.49 6.72 52.18
N ASN A 99 -11.05 5.52 52.06
CA ASN A 99 -12.32 5.14 52.68
C ASN A 99 -12.18 4.80 54.17
N ALA A 100 -10.95 4.66 54.69
CA ALA A 100 -10.67 4.61 56.12
C ALA A 100 -11.08 5.90 56.85
N LYS A 101 -11.12 7.03 56.14
CA LYS A 101 -11.59 8.33 56.64
C LYS A 101 -13.10 8.54 56.46
N SER A 102 -13.80 7.62 55.80
CA SER A 102 -15.25 7.75 55.55
C SER A 102 -16.02 7.74 56.88
N LYS A 103 -16.98 8.67 57.00
CA LYS A 103 -17.87 8.76 58.19
C LYS A 103 -18.64 7.45 58.42
N GLY A 104 -18.96 6.74 57.33
CA GLY A 104 -19.65 5.44 57.35
C GLY A 104 -18.83 4.35 58.02
N LEU A 105 -17.57 4.15 57.62
CA LEU A 105 -16.70 3.16 58.25
C LEU A 105 -16.43 3.52 59.73
N LYS A 106 -16.28 4.81 60.04
CA LYS A 106 -16.12 5.29 61.43
C LYS A 106 -17.35 5.02 62.31
N MET A 107 -18.56 5.09 61.74
CA MET A 107 -19.81 4.75 62.44
C MET A 107 -19.97 3.23 62.59
N MET A 108 -19.64 2.44 61.56
CA MET A 108 -19.69 0.97 61.61
C MET A 108 -18.67 0.40 62.61
N ALA A 109 -17.45 0.93 62.64
CA ALA A 109 -16.43 0.55 63.61
C ALA A 109 -16.88 0.81 65.05
N LYS A 110 -17.58 1.93 65.31
CA LYS A 110 -18.19 2.23 66.62
C LYS A 110 -19.32 1.28 67.00
N MET A 111 -20.00 0.69 66.01
CA MET A 111 -21.02 -0.35 66.20
C MET A 111 -20.43 -1.77 66.28
N GLY A 112 -19.10 -1.90 66.30
CA GLY A 112 -18.42 -3.19 66.49
C GLY A 112 -18.04 -3.92 65.20
N PHE A 113 -18.18 -3.29 64.03
CA PHE A 113 -17.70 -3.84 62.76
C PHE A 113 -16.17 -3.84 62.73
N LYS A 114 -15.56 -4.99 62.43
CA LYS A 114 -14.13 -5.12 62.17
C LYS A 114 -13.94 -5.40 60.67
N PRO A 115 -12.99 -4.72 59.99
CA PRO A 115 -12.74 -4.97 58.58
C PRO A 115 -12.40 -6.45 58.37
N GLY A 116 -13.11 -7.10 57.45
CA GLY A 116 -12.98 -8.54 57.17
C GLY A 116 -13.94 -9.46 57.91
N VAL A 117 -14.81 -8.94 58.79
CA VAL A 117 -15.84 -9.75 59.49
C VAL A 117 -17.21 -9.48 58.88
N THR A 118 -17.98 -10.54 58.63
CA THR A 118 -19.37 -10.41 58.14
C THR A 118 -20.27 -9.78 59.20
N LEU A 119 -21.24 -8.99 58.78
CA LEU A 119 -22.23 -8.38 59.67
C LEU A 119 -23.25 -9.45 60.12
N GLY A 120 -23.53 -9.54 61.42
CA GLY A 120 -24.53 -10.45 61.99
C GLY A 120 -23.98 -11.44 63.03
N ALA A 121 -24.82 -12.38 63.49
CA ALA A 121 -24.37 -13.42 64.41
C ALA A 121 -23.43 -14.42 63.72
N LYS A 122 -22.45 -14.94 64.45
CA LYS A 122 -21.35 -15.77 63.92
C LYS A 122 -21.79 -17.05 63.21
N ASP A 123 -23.00 -17.52 63.47
CA ASP A 123 -23.52 -18.80 62.95
C ASP A 123 -24.31 -18.64 61.63
N ASN A 124 -24.42 -17.42 61.08
CA ASN A 124 -25.14 -17.19 59.83
C ASN A 124 -24.27 -17.52 58.61
N VAL A 125 -24.45 -18.72 58.06
CA VAL A 125 -23.79 -19.21 56.83
C VAL A 125 -24.14 -18.35 55.58
N GLY A 126 -25.21 -17.54 55.66
CA GLY A 126 -25.65 -16.66 54.58
C GLY A 126 -25.05 -15.26 54.57
N ALA A 127 -24.22 -14.89 55.55
CA ALA A 127 -23.65 -13.55 55.63
C ALA A 127 -22.49 -13.39 54.62
N ARG A 128 -22.65 -12.48 53.65
CA ARG A 128 -21.64 -12.23 52.61
C ARG A 128 -20.74 -11.06 53.00
N LEU A 129 -19.47 -11.16 52.63
CA LEU A 129 -18.49 -10.09 52.80
C LEU A 129 -18.63 -9.01 51.72
N GLU A 130 -19.09 -9.41 50.53
CA GLU A 130 -19.25 -8.54 49.37
C GLU A 130 -20.74 -8.28 49.07
N PRO A 131 -21.07 -7.07 48.61
CA PRO A 131 -22.42 -6.74 48.17
C PRO A 131 -22.82 -7.58 46.96
N VAL A 132 -24.12 -7.91 46.85
CA VAL A 132 -24.63 -8.70 45.73
C VAL A 132 -24.55 -7.87 44.44
N GLY A 133 -23.82 -8.38 43.45
CA GLY A 133 -23.74 -7.76 42.12
C GLY A 133 -25.11 -7.74 41.43
N VAL A 134 -25.58 -6.54 41.09
CA VAL A 134 -26.84 -6.35 40.37
C VAL A 134 -26.55 -6.26 38.87
N THR A 135 -27.08 -7.19 38.09
CA THR A 135 -27.05 -7.13 36.63
C THR A 135 -28.20 -6.27 36.13
N ILE A 136 -27.90 -5.03 35.76
CA ILE A 136 -28.89 -4.13 35.18
C ILE A 136 -29.14 -4.57 33.74
N LYS A 137 -30.38 -4.96 33.44
CA LYS A 137 -30.78 -5.29 32.06
C LYS A 137 -30.97 -4.00 31.29
N GLU A 138 -30.14 -3.77 30.28
CA GLU A 138 -30.16 -2.56 29.47
C GLU A 138 -31.21 -2.61 28.34
N GLY A 139 -31.95 -3.71 28.21
CA GLY A 139 -32.96 -3.91 27.17
C GLY A 139 -34.32 -4.40 27.67
N LYS A 140 -35.34 -4.26 26.82
CA LYS A 140 -36.70 -4.84 27.01
C LYS A 140 -36.80 -6.29 26.54
N GLY A 141 -35.68 -7.02 26.52
CA GLY A 141 -35.61 -8.41 26.10
C GLY A 141 -36.13 -9.36 27.19
N GLY A 142 -36.70 -10.49 26.77
CA GLY A 142 -37.08 -11.56 27.68
C GLY A 142 -35.86 -12.16 28.40
N ILE A 143 -36.04 -12.58 29.64
CA ILE A 143 -35.01 -13.28 30.43
C ILE A 143 -34.66 -14.59 29.72
N GLY A 144 -33.42 -14.73 29.26
CA GLY A 144 -32.91 -15.91 28.55
C GLY A 144 -32.65 -15.72 27.05
N LEU A 145 -33.17 -14.66 26.41
CA LEU A 145 -32.85 -14.35 25.00
C LEU A 145 -31.40 -13.90 24.80
N ASP A 146 -30.81 -13.25 25.81
CA ASP A 146 -29.44 -12.74 25.73
C ASP A 146 -28.40 -13.86 25.75
N GLU A 147 -28.67 -14.98 26.45
CA GLU A 147 -27.81 -16.16 26.43
C GLU A 147 -27.91 -16.92 25.11
N GLU A 148 -29.12 -17.06 24.56
CA GLU A 148 -29.31 -17.71 23.26
C GLU A 148 -28.70 -16.89 22.11
N LYS A 149 -28.81 -15.56 22.16
CA LYS A 149 -28.13 -14.64 21.23
C LYS A 149 -26.61 -14.74 21.35
N LYS A 150 -26.06 -14.78 22.57
CA LYS A 150 -24.62 -14.97 22.81
C LYS A 150 -24.11 -16.31 22.25
N ARG A 151 -24.91 -17.38 22.35
CA ARG A 151 -24.57 -18.68 21.76
C ARG A 151 -24.57 -18.64 20.24
N LYS A 152 -25.61 -18.06 19.63
CA LYS A 152 -25.71 -17.90 18.16
C LYS A 152 -24.58 -17.02 17.60
N PHE A 153 -24.25 -15.92 18.30
CA PHE A 153 -23.14 -15.05 17.92
C PHE A 153 -21.80 -15.78 17.95
N ARG A 154 -21.55 -16.61 18.97
CA ARG A 154 -20.32 -17.42 19.06
C ARG A 154 -20.20 -18.43 17.93
N GLU A 155 -21.30 -19.11 17.59
CA GLU A 155 -21.36 -20.10 16.51
C GLU A 155 -21.14 -19.43 15.13
N GLU A 156 -21.70 -18.23 14.93
CA GLU A 156 -21.52 -17.47 13.70
C GLU A 156 -20.08 -16.96 13.54
N VAL A 157 -19.47 -16.46 14.62
CA VAL A 157 -18.05 -16.07 14.63
C VAL A 157 -17.12 -17.26 14.39
N GLU A 158 -17.43 -18.44 14.92
CA GLU A 158 -16.64 -19.66 14.64
C GLU A 158 -16.77 -20.09 13.17
N ARG A 159 -17.98 -20.00 12.61
CA ARG A 159 -18.25 -20.29 11.19
C ARG A 159 -17.55 -19.30 10.27
N GLU A 160 -17.58 -18.01 10.59
CA GLU A 160 -16.86 -16.97 9.86
C GLU A 160 -15.34 -17.16 10.00
N GLY A 161 -14.83 -17.48 11.19
CA GLY A 161 -13.42 -17.81 11.38
C GLY A 161 -12.95 -19.02 10.57
N LYS A 162 -13.82 -20.03 10.36
CA LYS A 162 -13.54 -21.16 9.47
C LYS A 162 -13.59 -20.77 7.98
N ARG A 163 -14.52 -19.89 7.59
CA ARG A 163 -14.61 -19.35 6.22
C ARG A 163 -13.42 -18.47 5.86
N VAL A 164 -13.02 -17.56 6.75
CA VAL A 164 -11.83 -16.71 6.58
C VAL A 164 -10.57 -17.57 6.49
N LYS A 165 -10.43 -18.62 7.31
CA LYS A 165 -9.29 -19.54 7.19
C LYS A 165 -9.27 -20.34 5.88
N ALA A 166 -10.45 -20.72 5.37
CA ALA A 166 -10.55 -21.38 4.06
C ALA A 166 -10.23 -20.40 2.92
N GLU A 167 -10.71 -19.16 3.03
CA GLU A 167 -10.45 -18.06 2.09
C GLU A 167 -8.97 -17.61 2.11
N GLU A 168 -8.31 -17.64 3.27
CA GLU A 168 -6.86 -17.42 3.40
C GLU A 168 -6.05 -18.51 2.67
N GLY A 169 -6.51 -19.76 2.70
CA GLY A 169 -5.92 -20.86 1.93
C GLY A 169 -6.06 -20.63 0.42
N GLU A 170 -7.27 -20.27 -0.01
CA GLU A 170 -7.57 -19.94 -1.41
C GLU A 170 -6.79 -18.71 -1.89
N TYR A 171 -6.62 -17.69 -1.04
CA TYR A 171 -5.83 -16.50 -1.35
C TYR A 171 -4.35 -16.85 -1.60
N ARG A 172 -3.76 -17.73 -0.77
CA ARG A 172 -2.36 -18.18 -0.97
C ARG A 172 -2.18 -18.93 -2.28
N GLU A 173 -3.11 -19.81 -2.61
CA GLU A 173 -3.09 -20.55 -3.87
C GLU A 173 -3.28 -19.64 -5.07
N ARG A 174 -4.21 -18.67 -4.99
CA ARG A 174 -4.42 -17.66 -6.02
C ARG A 174 -3.17 -16.82 -6.28
N VAL A 175 -2.53 -16.32 -5.22
CA VAL A 175 -1.29 -15.53 -5.34
C VAL A 175 -0.15 -16.38 -5.89
N ARG A 176 -0.06 -17.66 -5.51
CA ARG A 176 0.93 -18.58 -6.06
C ARG A 176 0.71 -18.75 -7.57
N LYS A 177 -0.53 -19.03 -7.99
CA LYS A 177 -0.89 -19.20 -9.39
C LYS A 177 -0.63 -17.92 -10.20
N GLU A 178 -1.04 -16.76 -9.70
CA GLU A 178 -0.79 -15.46 -10.36
C GLU A 178 0.71 -15.20 -10.56
N ARG A 179 1.55 -15.56 -9.58
CA ARG A 179 3.02 -15.46 -9.72
C ARG A 179 3.59 -16.44 -10.74
N GLU A 180 3.09 -17.67 -10.76
CA GLU A 180 3.47 -18.70 -11.74
C GLU A 180 3.07 -18.26 -13.15
N ASP A 181 1.84 -17.79 -13.34
CA ASP A 181 1.32 -17.25 -14.60
C ASP A 181 2.15 -16.03 -15.06
N ALA A 182 2.44 -15.08 -14.16
CA ALA A 182 3.26 -13.91 -14.49
C ALA A 182 4.71 -14.28 -14.88
N ARG A 183 5.29 -15.31 -14.23
CA ARG A 183 6.61 -15.85 -14.61
C ARG A 183 6.56 -16.45 -16.02
N LEU A 184 5.55 -17.26 -16.31
CA LEU A 184 5.34 -17.87 -17.62
C LEU A 184 5.10 -16.81 -18.69
N GLU A 185 4.31 -15.78 -18.43
CA GLU A 185 4.12 -14.65 -19.35
C GLU A 185 5.45 -13.91 -19.64
N GLY A 186 6.29 -13.74 -18.62
CA GLY A 186 7.65 -13.21 -18.78
C GLY A 186 8.51 -14.07 -19.71
N MET A 187 8.43 -15.40 -19.58
CA MET A 187 9.12 -16.35 -20.46
C MET A 187 8.55 -16.33 -21.87
N VAL A 188 7.23 -16.28 -22.05
CA VAL A 188 6.58 -16.13 -23.36
C VAL A 188 7.09 -14.88 -24.05
N GLY A 189 7.13 -13.73 -23.36
CA GLY A 189 7.67 -12.49 -23.91
C GLY A 189 9.17 -12.56 -24.24
N ALA A 190 9.96 -13.35 -23.50
CA ALA A 190 11.35 -13.61 -23.84
C ALA A 190 11.48 -14.51 -25.08
N ALA A 191 10.71 -15.60 -25.15
CA ALA A 191 10.71 -16.55 -26.26
C ALA A 191 10.24 -15.88 -27.57
N MET A 192 9.20 -15.04 -27.51
CA MET A 192 8.74 -14.24 -28.65
C MET A 192 9.85 -13.33 -29.22
N ARG A 193 10.61 -12.66 -28.35
CA ARG A 193 11.72 -11.78 -28.78
C ARG A 193 12.86 -12.58 -29.40
N VAL A 194 13.12 -13.77 -28.91
CA VAL A 194 14.14 -14.67 -29.49
C VAL A 194 13.69 -15.17 -30.85
N ALA A 195 12.42 -15.60 -30.98
CA ALA A 195 11.85 -16.05 -32.25
C ALA A 195 11.86 -14.93 -33.30
N GLU A 196 11.45 -13.71 -32.93
CA GLU A 196 11.52 -12.54 -33.82
C GLU A 196 12.97 -12.26 -34.26
N ARG A 197 13.93 -12.30 -33.33
CA ARG A 197 15.34 -12.04 -33.64
C ARG A 197 15.92 -13.07 -34.59
N ILE A 198 15.77 -14.36 -34.28
CA ILE A 198 16.32 -15.46 -35.10
C ILE A 198 15.64 -15.46 -36.48
N HIS A 199 14.32 -15.22 -36.53
CA HIS A 199 13.63 -15.06 -37.80
C HIS A 199 14.15 -13.87 -38.59
N GLY A 200 14.38 -12.72 -37.94
CA GLY A 200 14.97 -11.55 -38.57
C GLY A 200 16.36 -11.80 -39.12
N GLU A 201 17.25 -12.42 -38.33
CA GLU A 201 18.61 -12.78 -38.74
C GLU A 201 18.61 -13.76 -39.94
N ARG A 202 17.71 -14.74 -39.93
CA ARG A 202 17.55 -15.67 -41.06
C ARG A 202 17.04 -14.97 -42.31
N GLU A 203 16.02 -14.13 -42.17
CA GLU A 203 15.46 -13.37 -43.29
C GLU A 203 16.47 -12.38 -43.87
N GLU A 204 17.23 -11.68 -43.03
CA GLU A 204 18.32 -10.82 -43.46
C GLU A 204 19.39 -11.63 -44.21
N GLY A 205 19.78 -12.80 -43.71
CA GLY A 205 20.71 -13.69 -44.39
C GLY A 205 20.17 -14.21 -45.73
N GLU A 206 18.88 -14.54 -45.83
CA GLU A 206 18.22 -14.94 -47.08
C GLU A 206 18.19 -13.79 -48.08
N LEU A 207 17.91 -12.56 -47.63
CA LEU A 207 17.96 -11.35 -48.45
C LEU A 207 19.38 -11.03 -48.90
N GLU A 208 20.38 -11.16 -48.03
CA GLU A 208 21.79 -10.97 -48.38
C GLU A 208 22.25 -12.00 -49.41
N ASN A 209 21.93 -13.28 -49.21
CA ASN A 209 22.19 -14.33 -50.19
C ASN A 209 21.44 -14.07 -51.52
N ALA A 210 20.19 -13.59 -51.48
CA ALA A 210 19.43 -13.27 -52.67
C ALA A 210 20.05 -12.07 -53.43
N VAL A 211 20.51 -11.04 -52.73
CA VAL A 211 21.19 -9.87 -53.32
C VAL A 211 22.56 -10.25 -53.88
N GLU A 212 23.32 -11.12 -53.20
CA GLU A 212 24.60 -11.65 -53.68
C GLU A 212 24.43 -12.52 -54.93
N ASN A 213 23.35 -13.32 -55.01
CA ASN A 213 23.03 -14.12 -56.19
C ASN A 213 22.32 -13.33 -57.31
N ALA A 214 21.71 -12.17 -57.01
CA ALA A 214 21.05 -11.28 -57.97
C ALA A 214 21.99 -10.23 -58.59
N SER A 215 23.30 -10.47 -58.54
CA SER A 215 24.35 -9.69 -59.18
C SER A 215 24.24 -9.73 -60.72
N GLU A 216 23.25 -9.03 -61.30
CA GLU A 216 23.38 -8.29 -62.57
C GLU A 216 22.10 -7.54 -63.06
N GLY A 217 21.01 -7.40 -62.28
CA GLY A 217 19.74 -6.93 -62.87
C GLY A 217 18.84 -5.92 -62.14
N SER A 218 18.92 -5.73 -60.82
CA SER A 218 17.94 -4.90 -60.10
C SER A 218 18.62 -3.87 -59.20
N GLY A 219 18.58 -2.60 -59.61
CA GLY A 219 19.13 -1.47 -58.88
C GLY A 219 18.35 -1.05 -57.62
N GLU A 220 17.87 -2.01 -56.83
CA GLU A 220 17.27 -1.72 -55.52
C GLU A 220 18.38 -1.69 -54.47
N THR A 221 18.47 -0.59 -53.73
CA THR A 221 19.48 -0.44 -52.67
C THR A 221 19.10 -1.25 -51.43
N LYS A 222 20.08 -1.72 -50.65
CA LYS A 222 19.85 -2.45 -49.39
C LYS A 222 18.89 -1.69 -48.44
N ASP A 223 18.89 -0.37 -48.48
CA ASP A 223 18.02 0.49 -47.66
C ASP A 223 16.55 0.47 -48.13
N GLU A 224 16.28 0.32 -49.42
CA GLU A 224 14.92 0.21 -49.94
C GLU A 224 14.28 -1.13 -49.59
N LEU A 225 15.06 -2.22 -49.64
CA LEU A 225 14.61 -3.55 -49.21
C LEU A 225 14.32 -3.56 -47.69
N LYS A 226 15.18 -2.95 -46.87
CA LYS A 226 14.93 -2.82 -45.42
C LYS A 226 13.69 -2.00 -45.09
N ARG A 227 13.42 -0.92 -45.83
CA ARG A 227 12.18 -0.15 -45.69
C ARG A 227 10.95 -1.00 -46.05
N LYS A 228 11.02 -1.79 -47.14
CA LYS A 228 9.94 -2.71 -47.54
C LYS A 228 9.68 -3.80 -46.48
N VAL A 229 10.73 -4.28 -45.80
CA VAL A 229 10.60 -5.24 -44.68
C VAL A 229 9.94 -4.59 -43.46
N SER A 230 10.27 -3.33 -43.16
CA SER A 230 9.65 -2.56 -42.06
C SER A 230 8.19 -2.18 -42.32
N THR A 231 7.72 -2.23 -43.58
CA THR A 231 6.34 -1.88 -43.97
C THR A 231 5.47 -3.10 -44.24
N LYS A 232 5.88 -4.29 -43.81
CA LYS A 232 5.07 -5.50 -44.00
C LYS A 232 3.78 -5.42 -43.18
N PRO A 233 2.63 -5.83 -43.74
CA PRO A 233 1.37 -5.85 -43.00
C PRO A 233 1.46 -6.85 -41.85
N LEU A 234 0.79 -6.54 -40.73
CA LEU A 234 0.86 -7.34 -39.51
C LEU A 234 0.48 -8.80 -39.73
N LYS A 235 -0.49 -9.07 -40.60
CA LYS A 235 -0.97 -10.44 -40.92
C LYS A 235 0.07 -11.32 -41.60
N GLN A 236 1.09 -10.74 -42.24
CA GLN A 236 2.16 -11.53 -42.87
C GLN A 236 3.17 -12.05 -41.83
N ILE A 237 3.19 -11.48 -40.63
CA ILE A 237 4.08 -11.89 -39.54
C ILE A 237 3.50 -13.13 -38.84
N ASN A 238 4.37 -14.07 -38.47
CA ASN A 238 3.96 -15.27 -37.75
C ASN A 238 3.21 -14.93 -36.45
N ILE A 239 2.07 -15.60 -36.25
CA ILE A 239 1.13 -15.40 -35.13
C ILE A 239 1.87 -15.45 -33.77
N LEU A 240 2.90 -16.30 -33.66
CA LEU A 240 3.67 -16.55 -32.45
C LEU A 240 4.35 -15.30 -31.87
N TRP A 241 4.83 -14.36 -32.69
CA TRP A 241 5.46 -13.10 -32.22
C TRP A 241 4.83 -11.85 -32.80
N ARG A 242 3.84 -11.98 -33.69
CA ARG A 242 3.07 -10.86 -34.25
C ARG A 242 2.44 -9.97 -33.19
N GLY A 243 1.93 -10.55 -32.08
CA GLY A 243 1.42 -9.76 -30.96
C GLY A 243 2.47 -8.85 -30.30
N LEU A 244 3.74 -9.24 -30.35
CA LEU A 244 4.84 -8.42 -29.86
C LEU A 244 5.12 -7.24 -30.79
N VAL A 245 5.09 -7.48 -32.10
CA VAL A 245 5.23 -6.43 -33.13
C VAL A 245 4.07 -5.43 -33.02
N ARG A 246 2.83 -5.93 -32.96
CA ARG A 246 1.62 -5.09 -32.74
C ARG A 246 1.76 -4.21 -31.50
N LYS A 247 2.14 -4.77 -30.35
CA LYS A 247 2.34 -3.99 -29.11
C LYS A 247 3.43 -2.93 -29.25
N ARG A 248 4.49 -3.19 -30.01
CA ARG A 248 5.57 -2.23 -30.26
C ARG A 248 5.07 -1.07 -31.13
N GLU A 249 4.34 -1.38 -32.19
CA GLU A 249 3.74 -0.40 -33.10
C GLU A 249 2.66 0.44 -32.40
N GLU A 250 1.79 -0.18 -31.61
CA GLU A 250 0.81 0.52 -30.77
C GLU A 250 1.50 1.49 -29.79
N LYS A 251 2.54 1.02 -29.09
CA LYS A 251 3.31 1.87 -28.17
C LYS A 251 4.00 3.02 -28.91
N GLU A 252 4.47 2.78 -30.12
CA GLU A 252 5.06 3.83 -30.95
C GLU A 252 4.01 4.83 -31.42
N ARG A 253 2.84 4.37 -31.87
CA ARG A 253 1.69 5.21 -32.21
C ARG A 253 1.26 6.05 -31.01
N ASP A 254 1.09 5.45 -29.84
CA ASP A 254 0.75 6.15 -28.60
C ASP A 254 1.81 7.19 -28.22
N ARG A 255 3.09 6.85 -28.35
CA ARG A 255 4.18 7.80 -28.10
C ARG A 255 4.12 8.97 -29.09
N ARG A 256 3.86 8.70 -30.37
CA ARG A 256 3.69 9.72 -31.41
C ARG A 256 2.44 10.58 -31.16
N MET A 257 1.30 9.98 -30.79
CA MET A 257 0.07 10.70 -30.45
C MET A 257 0.23 11.57 -29.20
N ARG A 258 0.92 11.08 -28.16
CA ARG A 258 1.24 11.87 -26.97
C ARG A 258 2.18 13.02 -27.30
N TYR A 259 3.17 12.78 -28.15
CA TYR A 259 4.09 13.82 -28.62
C TYR A 259 3.33 14.89 -29.43
N ASP A 260 2.49 14.49 -30.38
CA ASP A 260 1.66 15.40 -31.17
C ASP A 260 0.67 16.19 -30.29
N LEU A 261 0.00 15.53 -29.35
CA LEU A 261 -0.86 16.18 -28.37
C LEU A 261 -0.08 17.19 -27.52
N GLN A 262 1.08 16.80 -26.99
CA GLN A 262 1.92 17.69 -26.18
C GLN A 262 2.43 18.90 -26.98
N GLN A 263 2.77 18.70 -28.25
CA GLN A 263 3.13 19.80 -29.16
C GLN A 263 1.93 20.71 -29.45
N SER A 264 0.75 20.14 -29.69
CA SER A 264 -0.49 20.90 -29.91
C SER A 264 -0.92 21.72 -28.68
N LEU A 265 -0.68 21.24 -27.46
CA LEU A 265 -1.01 21.93 -26.20
C LEU A 265 -0.10 23.13 -25.90
N SER A 266 1.10 23.15 -26.47
CA SER A 266 2.00 24.31 -26.39
C SER A 266 1.60 25.46 -27.32
N ARG A 267 0.54 25.28 -28.13
CA ARG A 267 0.01 26.29 -29.04
C ARG A 267 -1.34 26.84 -28.61
N LEU A 268 -1.48 28.16 -28.70
CA LEU A 268 -2.77 28.82 -28.64
C LEU A 268 -3.46 28.67 -30.02
N PRO A 269 -4.70 28.15 -30.11
CA PRO A 269 -5.40 27.87 -31.39
C PRO A 269 -5.59 29.04 -32.37
N THR A 270 -5.20 30.27 -32.02
CA THR A 270 -5.56 31.50 -32.74
C THR A 270 -4.40 32.22 -33.42
N TYR A 271 -3.16 31.71 -33.34
CA TYR A 271 -2.00 32.36 -33.98
C TYR A 271 -1.59 31.60 -35.25
N ASP A 272 -2.23 31.95 -36.36
CA ASP A 272 -1.76 31.60 -37.70
C ASP A 272 -1.03 32.83 -38.28
N ASP A 273 0.29 32.74 -38.34
CA ASP A 273 1.13 33.75 -38.98
C ASP A 273 1.18 33.47 -40.50
N ALA A 274 0.87 34.51 -41.29
CA ALA A 274 0.76 34.43 -42.74
C ALA A 274 2.12 34.38 -43.44
N ASP A 275 3.20 34.75 -42.74
CA ASP A 275 4.56 34.83 -43.28
C ASP A 275 5.37 33.53 -43.05
N GLU A 276 4.77 32.45 -42.52
CA GLU A 276 5.47 31.20 -42.27
C GLU A 276 5.79 30.42 -43.56
N ASP A 277 7.09 30.16 -43.77
CA ASP A 277 7.58 29.33 -44.88
C ASP A 277 7.40 27.83 -44.61
N LYS A 278 7.71 26.98 -45.60
CA LYS A 278 7.64 25.51 -45.47
C LYS A 278 8.60 24.98 -44.40
N ASP A 279 9.77 25.59 -44.28
CA ASP A 279 10.75 25.19 -43.27
C ASP A 279 10.30 25.64 -41.88
N ASP A 280 9.68 26.81 -41.76
CA ASP A 280 9.03 27.23 -40.51
C ASP A 280 7.90 26.29 -40.15
N LYS A 281 7.03 25.93 -41.11
CA LYS A 281 5.95 24.96 -40.90
C LYS A 281 6.46 23.58 -40.48
N ARG A 282 7.60 23.14 -41.01
CA ARG A 282 8.26 21.89 -40.62
C ARG A 282 8.88 21.98 -39.23
N ALA A 283 9.62 23.04 -38.94
CA ALA A 283 10.26 23.27 -37.63
C ALA A 283 9.22 23.48 -36.52
N LEU A 284 8.10 24.09 -36.87
CA LEU A 284 6.95 24.35 -36.02
C LEU A 284 5.98 23.16 -35.98
N GLY A 285 6.15 22.10 -36.76
CA GLY A 285 5.23 20.95 -36.77
C GLY A 285 3.82 21.27 -37.29
N LYS A 286 3.65 22.34 -38.09
CA LYS A 286 2.40 22.70 -38.80
C LYS A 286 2.15 21.86 -40.05
N ASP A 287 3.18 21.19 -40.56
CA ASP A 287 2.98 20.15 -41.57
C ASP A 287 2.12 19.06 -40.92
N ARG A 288 0.84 18.98 -41.33
CA ARG A 288 0.00 17.80 -41.06
C ARG A 288 0.78 16.60 -41.55
N ILE A 289 1.43 15.89 -40.63
CA ILE A 289 1.97 14.58 -40.92
C ILE A 289 0.74 13.77 -41.30
N GLN A 290 0.54 13.54 -42.60
CA GLN A 290 -0.40 12.56 -43.09
C GLN A 290 0.08 11.26 -42.47
N HIS A 291 -0.47 10.93 -41.31
CA HIS A 291 -0.32 9.64 -40.69
C HIS A 291 -0.90 8.69 -41.73
N THR A 292 -0.02 8.02 -42.46
CA THR A 292 -0.38 6.84 -43.22
C THR A 292 -1.10 5.97 -42.20
N LEU A 293 -2.42 5.93 -42.35
CA LEU A 293 -3.31 5.16 -41.52
C LEU A 293 -2.73 3.76 -41.54
N VAL A 294 -2.17 3.33 -40.41
CA VAL A 294 -1.88 1.91 -40.23
C VAL A 294 -3.26 1.31 -39.92
N GLU A 295 -4.09 1.22 -40.96
CA GLU A 295 -5.42 0.59 -40.91
C GLU A 295 -5.28 -0.83 -40.35
N ASP A 296 -4.15 -1.47 -40.60
CA ASP A 296 -3.75 -2.78 -40.07
C ASP A 296 -3.71 -2.89 -38.54
N LEU A 297 -3.45 -1.81 -37.79
CA LEU A 297 -3.40 -1.86 -36.32
C LEU A 297 -4.79 -1.91 -35.68
N GLU A 298 -5.76 -1.29 -36.35
CA GLU A 298 -7.15 -1.21 -35.90
C GLU A 298 -7.96 -2.43 -36.36
N GLU A 299 -7.42 -3.23 -37.29
CA GLU A 299 -8.05 -4.47 -37.73
C GLU A 299 -8.05 -5.52 -36.60
N GLU A 300 -9.25 -6.01 -36.26
CA GLU A 300 -9.42 -7.13 -35.35
C GLU A 300 -8.83 -8.39 -35.97
N ASP A 301 -8.01 -9.09 -35.21
CA ASP A 301 -7.36 -10.30 -35.71
C ASP A 301 -7.70 -11.51 -34.83
N PRO A 302 -8.68 -12.31 -35.28
CA PRO A 302 -9.23 -13.38 -34.46
C PRO A 302 -8.21 -14.51 -34.20
N GLU A 303 -7.21 -14.68 -35.06
CA GLU A 303 -6.18 -15.71 -34.88
C GLU A 303 -5.22 -15.36 -33.76
N LEU A 304 -4.81 -14.09 -33.70
CA LEU A 304 -3.97 -13.60 -32.61
C LEU A 304 -4.73 -13.56 -31.29
N ASP A 305 -6.01 -13.21 -31.31
CA ASP A 305 -6.85 -13.22 -30.11
C ASP A 305 -7.06 -14.65 -29.60
N ALA A 306 -7.33 -15.61 -30.50
CA ALA A 306 -7.37 -17.03 -30.14
C ALA A 306 -6.05 -17.53 -29.55
N PHE A 307 -4.90 -17.06 -30.08
CA PHE A 307 -3.59 -17.41 -29.51
C PHE A 307 -3.36 -16.77 -28.13
N ASN A 308 -3.81 -15.53 -27.91
CA ASN A 308 -3.68 -14.84 -26.62
C ASN A 308 -4.62 -15.41 -25.54
N LEU A 309 -5.73 -16.02 -25.93
CA LEU A 309 -6.68 -16.69 -25.03
C LEU A 309 -6.16 -18.02 -24.46
N LEU A 310 -5.13 -18.61 -25.08
CA LEU A 310 -4.49 -19.82 -24.57
C LEU A 310 -3.74 -19.55 -23.26
N GLU A 311 -3.59 -20.59 -22.44
CA GLU A 311 -2.84 -20.50 -21.19
C GLU A 311 -1.36 -20.12 -21.47
N PRO A 312 -0.70 -19.31 -20.61
CA PRO A 312 0.69 -18.92 -20.81
C PRO A 312 1.65 -20.10 -21.03
N ALA A 313 1.39 -21.24 -20.38
CA ALA A 313 2.14 -22.48 -20.56
C ALA A 313 2.05 -23.02 -22.00
N GLU A 314 0.83 -23.14 -22.54
CA GLU A 314 0.60 -23.63 -23.91
C GLU A 314 1.18 -22.68 -24.96
N ARG A 315 1.09 -21.37 -24.72
CA ARG A 315 1.69 -20.35 -25.60
C ARG A 315 3.20 -20.50 -25.64
N LEU A 316 3.84 -20.70 -24.48
CA LEU A 316 5.28 -20.92 -24.40
C LEU A 316 5.68 -22.19 -25.16
N GLN A 317 4.96 -23.29 -24.95
CA GLN A 317 5.23 -24.56 -25.61
C GLN A 317 5.17 -24.43 -27.14
N LYS A 318 4.14 -23.80 -27.71
CA LYS A 318 4.02 -23.58 -29.16
C LYS A 318 5.19 -22.77 -29.72
N ILE A 319 5.68 -21.76 -28.99
CA ILE A 319 6.82 -20.95 -29.43
C ILE A 319 8.11 -21.78 -29.38
N VAL A 320 8.32 -22.56 -28.31
CA VAL A 320 9.50 -23.43 -28.16
C VAL A 320 9.52 -24.52 -29.23
N GLU A 321 8.39 -25.17 -29.50
CA GLU A 321 8.28 -26.18 -30.57
C GLU A 321 8.57 -25.59 -31.95
N HIS A 322 8.12 -24.36 -32.21
CA HIS A 322 8.44 -23.65 -33.45
C HIS A 322 9.93 -23.30 -33.55
N LEU A 323 10.54 -22.79 -32.47
CA LEU A 323 11.97 -22.50 -32.41
C LEU A 323 12.81 -23.76 -32.67
N ARG A 324 12.36 -24.91 -32.16
CA ARG A 324 13.06 -26.17 -32.36
C ARG A 324 12.91 -26.71 -33.77
N SER A 325 11.69 -26.74 -34.31
CA SER A 325 11.43 -27.33 -35.63
C SER A 325 11.95 -26.49 -36.80
N GLN A 326 11.96 -25.16 -36.68
CA GLN A 326 12.35 -24.27 -37.79
C GLN A 326 13.80 -23.81 -37.73
N TYR A 327 14.36 -23.66 -36.53
CA TYR A 327 15.66 -23.04 -36.31
C TYR A 327 16.64 -23.92 -35.55
N ASN A 328 16.25 -25.16 -35.22
CA ASN A 328 17.01 -26.06 -34.37
C ASN A 328 17.50 -25.38 -33.07
N TYR A 329 16.72 -24.46 -32.51
CA TYR A 329 17.09 -23.69 -31.33
C TYR A 329 16.35 -24.15 -30.08
N CYS A 330 17.07 -24.40 -28.99
CA CYS A 330 16.48 -24.65 -27.68
C CYS A 330 16.47 -23.37 -26.83
N PHE A 331 15.28 -22.95 -26.41
CA PHE A 331 15.08 -21.77 -25.55
C PHE A 331 15.73 -21.91 -24.16
N PHE A 332 15.69 -23.11 -23.57
CA PHE A 332 16.22 -23.36 -22.22
C PHE A 332 17.74 -23.52 -22.22
N CYS A 333 18.30 -24.31 -23.15
CA CYS A 333 19.76 -24.42 -23.33
C CYS A 333 20.38 -23.13 -23.90
N LYS A 334 19.58 -22.28 -24.56
CA LYS A 334 20.00 -21.07 -25.29
C LYS A 334 21.04 -21.36 -26.38
N TYR A 335 20.89 -22.49 -27.05
CA TYR A 335 21.84 -22.98 -28.03
C TYR A 335 21.12 -23.39 -29.32
N THR A 336 21.74 -23.04 -30.47
CA THR A 336 21.31 -23.47 -31.80
C THR A 336 22.06 -24.75 -32.15
N TYR A 337 21.33 -25.85 -32.31
CA TYR A 337 21.88 -27.14 -32.68
C TYR A 337 22.05 -27.22 -34.21
N PRO A 338 23.11 -27.91 -34.68
CA PRO A 338 23.33 -28.12 -36.10
C PRO A 338 22.37 -29.16 -36.71
N ASP A 339 21.91 -30.12 -35.90
CA ASP A 339 21.08 -31.25 -36.35
C ASP A 339 19.62 -31.09 -35.92
N ASP A 340 18.69 -31.53 -36.77
CA ASP A 340 17.23 -31.49 -36.53
C ASP A 340 16.82 -32.39 -35.35
N SER A 341 17.60 -33.43 -35.03
CA SER A 341 17.37 -34.33 -33.89
C SER A 341 17.65 -33.67 -32.54
N MET A 342 18.37 -32.54 -32.51
CA MET A 342 18.85 -31.87 -31.29
C MET A 342 19.49 -32.84 -30.29
N ASP A 343 20.40 -33.68 -30.79
CA ASP A 343 21.06 -34.69 -29.96
C ASP A 343 21.80 -34.01 -28.79
N GLY A 344 21.35 -34.30 -27.56
CA GLY A 344 21.88 -33.72 -26.32
C GLY A 344 21.01 -32.66 -25.66
N CYS A 345 19.82 -32.34 -26.19
CA CYS A 345 18.85 -31.49 -25.50
C CYS A 345 17.97 -32.32 -24.52
N PRO A 346 17.89 -31.95 -23.22
CA PRO A 346 17.15 -32.71 -22.20
C PRO A 346 15.65 -32.86 -22.45
N GLY A 347 15.00 -31.85 -23.04
CA GLY A 347 13.56 -31.91 -23.27
C GLY A 347 12.95 -30.65 -23.87
N LEU A 348 11.65 -30.48 -23.69
CA LEU A 348 10.86 -29.35 -24.20
C LEU A 348 10.43 -28.38 -23.09
N THR A 349 10.45 -28.83 -21.84
CA THR A 349 9.96 -28.05 -20.71
C THR A 349 11.12 -27.48 -19.89
N GLU A 350 10.83 -26.47 -19.05
CA GLU A 350 11.82 -25.92 -18.12
C GLU A 350 12.34 -27.00 -17.16
N GLU A 351 11.44 -27.86 -16.67
CA GLU A 351 11.73 -28.92 -15.69
C GLU A 351 12.74 -29.96 -16.20
N ASP A 352 12.79 -30.17 -17.53
CA ASP A 352 13.76 -31.10 -18.13
C ASP A 352 15.20 -30.57 -18.05
N HIS A 353 15.39 -29.27 -17.81
CA HIS A 353 16.67 -28.56 -17.89
C HIS A 353 17.20 -28.04 -16.55
N ASP A 354 16.48 -28.27 -15.45
CA ASP A 354 16.94 -28.06 -14.07
C ASP A 354 17.85 -29.23 -13.61
#